data_AF-A0A7C5MRP6-F1
#
_entry.id   AF-A0A7C5MRP6-F1
#
_cell.length_a   1.000
_cell.length_b   1.000
_cell.length_c   1.000
_cell.angle_alpha   90.00
_cell.angle_beta   90.00
_cell.angle_gamma   90.00
#
_symmetry.space_group_name_H-M   'P 1'
#
loop_
_entity.id
_entity.type
_entity.pdbx_description
1 polymer ?
#
loop_
_entity_poly.entity_id
_entity_poly.type
_entity_poly.pdbx_seq_one_letter_code
_entity_poly.pdbx_strand_id
1 'polypeptide(L)'
;MKKLFAYLEEEYRKKTRKSYELFQKASRLMVRGGSHSLRLWKPYPFFLASANGSWVEDVDGHHYTDYWQGHYANILGHNPAIIRKNLLPYIKR
;
A
#
# COMPACT_ATOMS: atom_id res chain seq x y z
N MET A 1 -15.71 10.05 -20.75
CA MET A 1 -14.39 9.68 -20.17
C MET A 1 -13.80 10.73 -19.23
N LYS A 2 -13.47 11.96 -19.66
CA LYS A 2 -12.85 12.98 -18.77
C LYS A 2 -13.62 13.26 -17.48
N LYS A 3 -14.96 13.42 -17.56
CA LYS A 3 -15.82 13.62 -16.39
C LYS A 3 -15.78 12.46 -15.39
N LEU A 4 -15.73 11.21 -15.88
CA LEU A 4 -15.64 10.02 -15.03
C LEU A 4 -14.31 9.98 -14.27
N PHE A 5 -13.18 10.24 -14.95
CA PHE A 5 -11.88 10.28 -14.28
C PHE A 5 -11.81 11.37 -13.22
N ALA A 6 -12.32 12.57 -13.51
CA ALA A 6 -12.36 13.66 -12.54
C ALA A 6 -13.17 13.26 -11.29
N TYR A 7 -14.35 12.67 -11.49
CA TYR A 7 -15.17 12.15 -10.41
C TYR A 7 -14.45 11.07 -9.59
N LEU A 8 -13.86 10.07 -10.24
CA LEU A 8 -13.15 8.99 -9.54
C LEU A 8 -11.92 9.51 -8.77
N GLU A 9 -11.19 10.47 -9.33
CA GLU A 9 -10.07 11.11 -8.64
C GLU A 9 -10.55 11.90 -7.42
N GLU A 10 -11.65 12.64 -7.54
CA GLU A 10 -12.24 13.38 -6.42
C GLU A 10 -12.69 12.44 -5.29
N GLU A 11 -13.38 11.36 -5.64
CA GLU A 11 -13.83 10.35 -4.67
C GLU A 11 -12.67 9.63 -3.99
N TYR A 12 -11.61 9.30 -4.76
CA TYR A 12 -10.37 8.78 -4.20
C TYR A 12 -9.77 9.76 -3.19
N ARG A 13 -9.63 11.03 -3.57
CA ARG A 13 -9.05 12.08 -2.71
C ARG A 13 -9.83 12.30 -1.41
N LYS A 14 -11.15 12.18 -1.44
CA LYS A 14 -12.01 12.30 -0.24
C LYS A 14 -11.78 11.14 0.73
N LYS A 15 -11.55 9.93 0.19
CA LYS A 15 -11.40 8.70 0.99
C LYS A 15 -9.99 8.54 1.56
N THR A 16 -8.94 8.92 0.83
CA THR A 16 -7.55 8.60 1.19
C THR A 16 -6.75 9.79 1.74
N ARG A 17 -7.29 10.49 2.76
CA ARG A 17 -6.71 11.75 3.26
C ARG A 17 -5.36 11.55 3.97
N LYS A 18 -5.21 10.53 4.81
CA LYS A 18 -3.96 10.24 5.52
C LYS A 18 -2.88 9.77 4.55
N SER A 19 -3.25 8.98 3.55
CA SER A 19 -2.34 8.60 2.47
C SER A 19 -1.77 9.82 1.75
N TYR A 20 -2.60 10.83 1.47
CA TYR A 20 -2.13 12.09 0.88
C TYR A 20 -1.08 12.81 1.75
N GLU A 21 -1.35 12.92 3.05
CA GLU A 21 -0.46 13.59 3.99
C GLU A 21 0.89 12.87 4.11
N LEU A 22 0.88 11.54 4.14
CA LEU A 22 2.09 10.72 4.10
C LEU A 22 2.84 10.88 2.78
N PHE A 23 2.13 10.92 1.64
CA PHE A 23 2.75 11.15 0.35
C PHE A 23 3.42 12.52 0.25
N GLN A 24 2.79 13.57 0.79
CA GLN A 24 3.40 14.90 0.86
C GLN A 24 4.67 14.90 1.72
N LYS A 25 4.65 14.22 2.87
CA LYS A 25 5.83 14.07 3.72
C LYS A 25 6.93 13.28 2.99
N ALA A 26 6.58 12.16 2.37
CA ALA A 26 7.49 11.31 1.62
C ALA A 26 8.14 12.06 0.46
N SER A 27 7.39 12.89 -0.26
CA SER A 27 7.88 13.68 -1.41
C SER A 27 8.93 14.72 -1.04
N ARG A 28 9.02 15.12 0.24
CA ARG A 28 10.09 16.00 0.75
C ARG A 28 11.39 15.24 1.07
N LEU A 29 11.31 13.92 1.24
CA LEU A 29 12.42 13.10 1.74
C LEU A 29 12.93 12.10 0.70
N MET A 30 12.10 11.74 -0.28
CA MET A 30 12.39 10.75 -1.31
C MET A 30 12.09 11.30 -2.69
N VAL A 31 12.82 10.83 -3.70
CA VAL A 31 12.60 11.18 -5.11
C VAL A 31 11.17 10.81 -5.50
N ARG A 32 10.36 11.83 -5.82
CA ARG A 32 8.92 11.67 -6.17
C ARG A 32 8.09 10.94 -5.10
N GLY A 33 8.54 10.91 -3.85
CA GLY A 33 7.80 10.32 -2.74
C GLY A 33 7.94 8.81 -2.56
N GLY A 34 8.93 8.16 -3.17
CA GLY A 34 9.21 6.74 -2.90
C GLY A 34 10.45 6.19 -3.58
N SER A 35 10.76 4.91 -3.31
CA SER A 35 11.93 4.19 -3.85
C SER A 35 11.58 3.13 -4.90
N HIS A 36 10.30 2.85 -5.12
CA HIS A 36 9.84 1.84 -6.09
C HIS A 36 8.84 2.47 -7.06
N SER A 37 9.32 2.80 -8.26
CA SER A 37 8.60 3.65 -9.24
C SER A 37 7.24 3.09 -9.67
N LEU A 38 7.09 1.76 -9.77
CA LEU A 38 5.82 1.12 -10.12
C LEU A 38 4.71 1.34 -9.07
N ARG A 39 5.05 1.75 -7.85
CA ARG A 39 4.10 2.11 -6.79
C ARG A 39 3.76 3.59 -6.77
N LEU A 40 4.37 4.41 -7.64
CA LEU A 40 4.15 5.86 -7.68
C LEU A 40 3.25 6.23 -8.85
N TRP A 41 1.99 6.55 -8.55
CA TRP A 41 0.96 6.88 -9.55
C TRP A 41 0.16 8.14 -9.13
N LYS A 42 -0.56 8.74 -10.10
CA LYS A 42 -1.35 9.96 -9.89
C LYS A 42 -2.80 9.62 -9.46
N PRO A 43 -3.39 10.37 -8.52
CA PRO A 43 -2.89 11.64 -7.97
C PRO A 43 -1.79 11.46 -6.91
N TYR A 44 -1.81 10.34 -6.20
CA TYR A 44 -0.81 9.87 -5.25
C TYR A 44 -1.16 8.43 -4.85
N PRO A 45 -0.19 7.60 -4.45
CA PRO A 45 -0.47 6.25 -3.97
C PRO A 45 -1.12 6.25 -2.57
N PHE A 46 -1.93 5.23 -2.29
CA PHE A 46 -2.35 4.93 -0.93
C PHE A 46 -1.18 4.31 -0.16
N PHE A 47 -1.15 4.51 1.16
CA PHE A 47 -0.12 3.98 2.04
C PHE A 47 -0.70 2.82 2.85
N LEU A 48 0.03 1.70 2.93
CA LEU A 48 -0.41 0.52 3.68
C LEU A 48 -0.09 0.67 5.18
N ALA A 49 -1.06 0.31 6.03
CA ALA A 49 -0.89 0.19 7.47
C ALA A 49 -0.60 -1.27 7.88
N SER A 50 -1.32 -2.22 7.28
CA SER A 50 -1.19 -3.64 7.64
C SER A 50 -1.46 -4.55 6.44
N ALA A 51 -1.01 -5.80 6.52
CA ALA A 51 -1.26 -6.82 5.50
C ALA A 51 -1.26 -8.22 6.13
N ASN A 52 -2.23 -9.07 5.80
CA ASN A 52 -2.30 -10.44 6.31
C ASN A 52 -3.13 -11.34 5.38
N GLY A 53 -2.62 -12.54 5.08
CA GLY A 53 -3.25 -13.42 4.10
C GLY A 53 -3.35 -12.75 2.74
N SER A 54 -4.52 -12.81 2.09
CA SER A 54 -4.77 -12.15 0.80
C SER A 54 -5.16 -10.67 0.93
N TRP A 55 -5.14 -10.09 2.13
CA TRP A 55 -5.67 -8.76 2.39
C TRP A 55 -4.60 -7.75 2.75
N VAL A 56 -4.83 -6.50 2.34
CA VAL A 56 -4.08 -5.32 2.77
C VAL A 56 -5.03 -4.27 3.30
N GLU A 57 -4.57 -3.50 4.28
CA GLU A 57 -5.29 -2.38 4.89
C GLU A 57 -4.47 -1.11 4.71
N ASP A 58 -5.09 -0.05 4.20
CA ASP A 58 -4.43 1.26 4.07
C ASP A 58 -4.48 2.06 5.38
N VAL A 59 -3.72 3.15 5.45
CA VAL A 59 -3.68 4.05 6.62
C VAL A 59 -5.00 4.79 6.86
N ASP A 60 -5.89 4.79 5.87
CA ASP A 60 -7.21 5.40 5.91
C ASP A 60 -8.29 4.43 6.42
N GLY A 61 -7.95 3.13 6.58
CA GLY A 61 -8.82 2.09 7.13
C GLY A 61 -9.58 1.28 6.07
N HIS A 62 -9.20 1.37 4.80
CA HIS A 62 -9.81 0.57 3.74
C HIS A 62 -9.14 -0.80 3.62
N HIS A 63 -9.95 -1.84 3.40
CA HIS A 63 -9.49 -3.20 3.18
C HIS A 63 -9.60 -3.60 1.70
N TYR A 64 -8.54 -4.20 1.18
CA TYR A 64 -8.45 -4.63 -0.21
C TYR A 64 -7.99 -6.08 -0.30
N THR A 65 -8.62 -6.86 -1.19
CA THR A 65 -8.02 -8.11 -1.66
C THR A 65 -6.84 -7.75 -2.56
N ASP A 66 -5.64 -8.17 -2.19
CA ASP A 66 -4.43 -7.83 -2.92
C ASP A 66 -4.20 -8.81 -4.08
N TYR A 67 -4.43 -8.36 -5.31
CA TYR A 67 -4.10 -9.13 -6.51
C TYR A 67 -2.69 -8.85 -7.04
N TRP A 68 -1.95 -7.90 -6.44
CA TRP A 68 -0.57 -7.60 -6.83
C TRP A 68 0.44 -8.55 -6.18
N GLN A 69 0.16 -9.00 -4.94
CA GLN A 69 0.89 -10.05 -4.22
C GLN A 69 2.41 -9.84 -4.23
N GLY A 70 2.85 -8.59 -4.09
CA GLY A 70 4.28 -8.25 -4.11
C GLY A 70 4.98 -8.64 -5.42
N HIS A 71 4.33 -8.49 -6.58
CA HIS A 71 4.82 -9.00 -7.88
C HIS A 71 4.97 -10.53 -7.86
N TYR A 72 3.94 -11.23 -7.37
CA TYR A 72 3.91 -12.69 -7.18
C TYR A 72 4.91 -13.25 -6.15
N ALA A 73 5.76 -12.43 -5.54
CA ALA A 73 6.68 -12.86 -4.49
C ALA A 73 5.93 -13.39 -3.25
N ASN A 74 4.73 -12.87 -2.98
CA ASN A 74 3.93 -13.24 -1.82
C ASN A 74 2.89 -14.31 -2.19
N ILE A 75 3.29 -15.39 -2.88
CA ILE A 75 2.35 -16.44 -3.33
C ILE A 75 1.58 -17.13 -2.20
N LEU A 76 2.13 -17.14 -0.98
CA LEU A 76 1.48 -17.68 0.22
C LEU A 76 0.63 -16.63 0.96
N GLY A 77 0.43 -15.45 0.36
CA GLY A 77 -0.15 -14.28 1.00
C GLY A 77 0.83 -13.53 1.90
N HIS A 78 0.35 -12.44 2.50
CA HIS A 78 1.09 -11.61 3.45
C HIS A 78 1.17 -12.28 4.83
N ASN A 79 2.33 -12.16 5.47
CA ASN A 79 2.58 -12.69 6.82
C ASN A 79 2.19 -14.18 7.03
N PRO A 80 2.54 -15.11 6.12
CA PRO A 80 2.13 -16.50 6.23
C PRO A 80 2.77 -17.15 7.46
N ALA A 81 1.95 -17.87 8.24
CA ALA A 81 2.38 -18.45 9.51
C ALA A 81 3.57 -19.41 9.36
N ILE A 82 3.64 -20.15 8.24
CA ILE A 82 4.76 -21.06 7.95
C ILE A 82 6.08 -20.31 7.83
N ILE A 83 6.11 -19.14 7.19
CA ILE A 83 7.34 -18.33 7.09
C ILE A 83 7.62 -17.66 8.43
N ARG A 84 6.62 -16.98 9.03
CA ARG A 84 6.80 -16.24 10.28
C ARG A 84 7.33 -17.13 11.39
N LYS A 85 6.72 -18.31 11.61
CA LYS A 85 7.14 -19.24 12.68
C LYS A 85 8.58 -19.70 12.52
N ASN A 86 9.03 -19.97 11.29
CA ASN A 86 10.40 -20.41 11.00
C ASN A 86 11.43 -19.27 11.10
N LEU A 87 11.02 -18.01 10.90
CA LEU A 87 11.91 -16.85 11.06
C LEU A 87 12.04 -16.38 12.52
N LEU A 88 11.04 -16.63 13.38
CA LEU A 88 11.01 -16.13 14.75
C LEU A 88 12.28 -16.40 15.58
N PRO A 89 12.91 -17.60 15.55
CA PRO A 89 14.12 -17.88 16.31
C PRO A 89 15.33 -17.02 15.93
N TYR A 90 15.32 -16.44 14.72
CA TYR A 90 16.43 -15.62 14.22
C TYR A 90 16.20 -14.11 14.40
N ILE A 91 14.96 -13.70 14.72
CA ILE A 91 14.56 -12.28 14.80
C ILE A 91 14.33 -11.85 16.25
N LYS A 92 13.83 -12.75 17.11
CA LYS A 92 13.70 -12.46 18.54
C LYS A 92 15.07 -12.54 19.20
N ARG A 93 15.65 -11.37 19.47
CA ARG A 93 16.67 -11.21 20.52
C ARG A 93 16.02 -11.33 21.89
#